data_AF-A0A848SUJ8-F1
#
_entry.id   AF-A0A848SUJ8-F1
#
_cell.length_a   1.000
_cell.length_b   1.000
_cell.length_c   1.000
_cell.angle_alpha   90.00
_cell.angle_beta   90.00
_cell.angle_gamma   90.00
#
_symmetry.space_group_name_H-M   'P 1'
#
loop_
_entity.id
_entity.type
_entity.pdbx_description
1 polymer ?
#
loop_
_entity_poly.entity_id
_entity_poly.type
_entity_poly.pdbx_seq_one_letter_code
_entity_poly.pdbx_strand_id
1 'polypeptide(L)'
;MKLINTKFIMMTIMLFSIVNLFGQNEIEIREGKKMMSLGESNAFMIMVPQINVKEFEKNWGKKLKEGSKEKVEKANDEMFILNAVKKRITSEPINIYSRFYETPNGIELVVFYQTLNGFISTEGDHEKASAVKVVLTEFGEEMYRLAVENELSNENSALKSLEKDLDKMIKDNEKMHKDISSFEREIERTKQEIAENLGDQERLSRDIEIQKEVLHRIAGATEEQLEVQQKKLDGLERDRKKLIKQNEKMHVDIDNLEAKIRDRERDIVKNNEEQKLKTIEITSQKEVILNVKKKLKSI
;
A
#
# COMPACT_ATOMS: atom_id res chain seq x y z
N MET A 1 20.72 -15.99 11.66
CA MET A 1 19.55 -16.44 10.87
C MET A 1 18.28 -16.05 11.63
N LYS A 2 17.80 -14.81 11.46
CA LYS A 2 16.52 -14.40 12.06
C LYS A 2 15.43 -14.84 11.10
N LEU A 3 14.55 -15.72 11.55
CA LEU A 3 13.35 -16.12 10.81
C LEU A 3 12.57 -14.86 10.45
N ILE A 4 12.60 -14.51 9.17
CA ILE A 4 11.70 -13.50 8.61
C ILE A 4 10.30 -14.12 8.72
N ASN A 5 9.43 -13.43 9.44
CA ASN A 5 8.05 -13.80 9.70
C ASN A 5 7.27 -13.95 8.36
N THR A 6 7.32 -15.13 7.78
CA THR A 6 6.53 -15.55 6.60
C THR A 6 5.03 -15.48 6.86
N LYS A 7 4.60 -15.38 8.12
CA LYS A 7 3.19 -15.16 8.50
C LYS A 7 2.64 -13.78 8.17
N PHE A 8 3.48 -12.76 7.91
CA PHE A 8 2.98 -11.42 7.56
C PHE A 8 2.73 -11.23 6.06
N ILE A 9 3.39 -12.02 5.20
CA ILE A 9 3.25 -11.95 3.73
C ILE A 9 2.13 -12.87 3.22
N MET A 10 1.77 -13.90 3.99
CA MET A 10 0.75 -14.88 3.59
C MET A 10 -0.70 -14.44 3.86
N MET A 11 -0.91 -13.26 4.46
CA MET A 11 -2.24 -12.76 4.85
C MET A 11 -2.87 -11.77 3.86
N THR A 12 -2.26 -11.57 2.68
CA THR A 12 -2.82 -10.69 1.63
C THR A 12 -3.24 -11.46 0.37
N ILE A 13 -3.03 -12.78 0.32
CA ILE A 13 -3.34 -13.63 -0.86
C ILE A 13 -4.78 -14.18 -0.84
N MET A 14 -5.62 -13.79 0.14
CA MET A 14 -6.97 -14.31 0.27
C MET A 14 -8.03 -13.22 0.43
N LEU A 15 -8.09 -12.28 -0.52
CA LEU A 15 -9.37 -11.69 -0.91
C LEU A 15 -9.73 -12.21 -2.29
N PHE A 16 -10.33 -13.40 -2.26
CA PHE A 16 -11.45 -13.81 -3.10
C PHE A 16 -11.59 -13.04 -4.42
N SER A 17 -11.07 -13.64 -5.48
CA SER A 17 -11.61 -13.51 -6.82
C SER A 17 -13.05 -14.03 -6.83
N ILE A 18 -14.00 -13.26 -6.28
CA ILE A 18 -15.39 -13.40 -6.67
C ILE A 18 -15.46 -12.76 -8.05
N VAL A 19 -15.20 -13.59 -9.07
CA VAL A 19 -15.61 -13.34 -10.44
C VAL A 19 -17.14 -13.38 -10.42
N ASN A 20 -17.76 -12.30 -9.95
CA ASN A 20 -19.17 -12.08 -10.20
C ASN A 20 -19.27 -11.89 -11.72
N LEU A 21 -19.69 -12.95 -12.41
CA LEU A 21 -20.32 -12.82 -13.71
C LEU A 21 -21.28 -11.65 -13.60
N PHE A 22 -21.04 -10.60 -14.38
CA PHE A 22 -21.93 -9.45 -14.49
C PHE A 22 -23.24 -9.92 -15.12
N GLY A 23 -24.11 -10.52 -14.30
CA GLY A 23 -25.54 -10.39 -14.52
C GLY A 23 -25.85 -8.91 -14.50
N GLN A 24 -26.56 -8.43 -15.52
CA GLN A 24 -27.15 -7.09 -15.52
C GLN A 24 -28.10 -7.05 -14.32
N ASN A 25 -27.64 -6.55 -13.17
CA ASN A 25 -28.49 -6.32 -12.01
C ASN A 25 -29.24 -5.01 -12.27
N GLU A 26 -30.21 -5.05 -13.18
CA GLU A 26 -31.23 -4.02 -13.29
C GLU A 26 -31.90 -3.87 -11.91
N ILE A 27 -32.14 -2.64 -11.49
CA ILE A 27 -32.82 -2.38 -10.22
C ILE A 27 -34.28 -2.81 -10.35
N GLU A 28 -34.56 -4.05 -9.96
CA GLU A 28 -35.91 -4.61 -9.95
C GLU A 28 -36.75 -3.94 -8.86
N ILE A 29 -37.89 -3.36 -9.25
CA ILE A 29 -38.88 -2.87 -8.29
C ILE A 29 -39.87 -3.99 -7.96
N ARG A 30 -39.92 -4.38 -6.68
CA ARG A 30 -40.93 -5.30 -6.17
C ARG A 30 -42.02 -4.53 -5.44
N GLU A 31 -43.25 -5.00 -5.54
CA GLU A 31 -44.40 -4.44 -4.84
C GLU A 31 -45.03 -5.52 -3.96
N GLY A 32 -45.46 -5.14 -2.77
CA GLY A 32 -46.16 -6.06 -1.87
C GLY A 32 -46.52 -5.43 -0.54
N LYS A 33 -47.33 -6.14 0.23
CA LYS A 33 -47.69 -5.71 1.59
C LYS A 33 -46.52 -5.89 2.53
N LYS A 34 -46.21 -4.85 3.29
CA LYS A 34 -45.16 -4.84 4.32
C LYS A 34 -45.66 -4.13 5.58
N MET A 35 -45.04 -4.45 6.70
CA MET A 35 -45.35 -3.85 8.00
C MET A 35 -44.57 -2.54 8.20
N MET A 36 -45.26 -1.49 8.65
CA MET A 36 -44.67 -0.24 9.13
C MET A 36 -45.38 0.26 10.39
N SER A 37 -44.97 1.41 10.94
CA SER A 37 -45.54 1.98 12.18
C SER A 37 -47.05 2.21 12.15
N LEU A 38 -47.64 2.44 10.97
CA LEU A 38 -49.09 2.63 10.80
C LEU A 38 -49.85 1.33 10.46
N GLY A 39 -49.18 0.18 10.50
CA GLY A 39 -49.76 -1.13 10.16
C GLY A 39 -49.24 -1.71 8.84
N GLU A 40 -49.96 -2.72 8.33
CA GLU A 40 -49.63 -3.37 7.07
C GLU A 40 -50.20 -2.57 5.89
N SER A 41 -49.33 -2.17 4.96
CA SER A 41 -49.67 -1.37 3.80
C SER A 41 -48.88 -1.80 2.56
N ASN A 42 -49.31 -1.33 1.39
CA ASN A 42 -48.57 -1.53 0.16
C ASN A 42 -47.22 -0.79 0.19
N ALA A 43 -46.16 -1.47 -0.22
CA ALA A 43 -44.81 -0.94 -0.28
C ALA A 43 -44.14 -1.26 -1.62
N PHE A 44 -43.23 -0.37 -2.01
CA PHE A 44 -42.28 -0.58 -3.10
C PHE A 44 -40.91 -0.91 -2.52
N MET A 45 -40.26 -1.90 -3.11
CA MET A 45 -39.00 -2.44 -2.62
C MET A 45 -37.95 -2.47 -3.73
N ILE A 46 -36.73 -2.05 -3.39
CA ILE A 46 -35.57 -2.13 -4.28
C ILE A 46 -34.39 -2.76 -3.56
N MET A 47 -33.55 -3.47 -4.30
CA MET A 47 -32.28 -4.00 -3.80
C MET A 47 -31.13 -3.23 -4.44
N VAL A 48 -30.37 -2.49 -3.62
CA VAL A 48 -29.24 -1.69 -4.08
C VAL A 48 -27.94 -2.39 -3.68
N PRO A 49 -27.16 -2.91 -4.64
CA PRO A 49 -25.95 -3.66 -4.35
C PRO A 49 -24.77 -2.76 -3.94
N GLN A 50 -23.82 -3.34 -3.20
CA GLN A 50 -22.46 -2.81 -2.95
C GLN A 50 -22.35 -1.47 -2.20
N ILE A 51 -23.47 -0.81 -1.86
CA ILE A 51 -23.47 0.43 -1.07
C ILE A 51 -23.49 0.15 0.44
N ASN A 52 -22.74 0.93 1.20
CA ASN A 52 -22.73 0.83 2.66
C ASN A 52 -23.91 1.60 3.28
N VAL A 53 -24.35 1.15 4.47
CA VAL A 53 -25.54 1.67 5.16
C VAL A 53 -25.49 3.18 5.41
N LYS A 54 -24.34 3.70 5.87
CA LYS A 54 -24.19 5.12 6.20
C LYS A 54 -24.34 6.04 4.98
N GLU A 55 -23.73 5.65 3.87
CA GLU A 55 -23.80 6.40 2.61
C GLU A 55 -25.21 6.32 2.01
N PHE A 56 -25.81 5.13 2.03
CA PHE A 56 -27.18 4.92 1.58
C PHE A 56 -28.18 5.78 2.38
N GLU A 57 -28.17 5.68 3.70
CA GLU A 57 -29.05 6.42 4.61
C GLU A 57 -28.94 7.94 4.39
N LYS A 58 -27.71 8.44 4.22
CA LYS A 58 -27.45 9.85 3.92
C LYS A 58 -28.05 10.27 2.59
N ASN A 59 -27.84 9.50 1.52
CA ASN A 59 -28.33 9.84 0.20
C ASN A 59 -29.85 9.64 0.07
N TRP A 60 -30.41 8.63 0.73
CA TRP A 60 -31.85 8.45 0.83
C TRP A 60 -32.52 9.60 1.57
N GLY A 61 -31.94 10.07 2.69
CA GLY A 61 -32.43 11.27 3.37
C GLY A 61 -32.43 12.52 2.49
N LYS A 62 -31.41 12.70 1.65
CA LYS A 62 -31.40 13.77 0.63
C LYS A 62 -32.51 13.57 -0.40
N LYS A 63 -32.70 12.34 -0.89
CA LYS A 63 -33.74 12.00 -1.88
C LYS A 63 -35.14 12.27 -1.34
N LEU A 64 -35.40 11.92 -0.09
CA LEU A 64 -36.66 12.22 0.61
C LEU A 64 -36.89 13.73 0.72
N LYS A 65 -35.85 14.52 1.01
CA LYS A 65 -35.94 15.98 1.10
C LYS A 65 -36.04 16.69 -0.25
N GLU A 66 -35.58 16.07 -1.35
CA GLU A 66 -35.56 16.68 -2.69
C GLU A 66 -36.95 17.22 -3.09
N GLY A 67 -37.02 18.51 -3.44
CA GLY A 67 -38.27 19.17 -3.83
C GLY A 67 -39.25 19.48 -2.68
N SER A 68 -38.92 19.11 -1.44
CA SER A 68 -39.73 19.36 -0.25
C SER A 68 -39.04 20.33 0.72
N LYS A 69 -39.82 21.16 1.42
CA LYS A 69 -39.32 22.01 2.53
C LYS A 69 -39.38 21.29 3.89
N GLU A 70 -40.06 20.16 3.93
CA GLU A 70 -40.30 19.39 5.15
C GLU A 70 -39.04 18.68 5.63
N LYS A 71 -39.01 18.39 6.93
CA LYS A 71 -37.87 17.71 7.56
C LYS A 71 -38.02 16.20 7.40
N VAL A 72 -36.88 15.55 7.14
CA VAL A 72 -36.78 14.10 7.27
C VAL A 72 -36.57 13.77 8.73
N GLU A 73 -37.46 12.95 9.27
CA GLU A 73 -37.42 12.48 10.64
C GLU A 73 -37.03 11.01 10.68
N LYS A 74 -36.51 10.59 11.83
CA LYS A 74 -36.16 9.21 12.12
C LYS A 74 -36.76 8.83 13.45
N ALA A 75 -37.53 7.75 13.47
CA ALA A 75 -38.03 7.16 14.69
C ALA A 75 -37.97 5.65 14.57
N ASN A 76 -37.39 4.98 15.57
CA ASN A 76 -37.09 3.55 15.51
C ASN A 76 -36.26 3.22 14.25
N ASP A 77 -36.66 2.18 13.51
CA ASP A 77 -36.02 1.75 12.26
C ASP A 77 -36.65 2.40 11.01
N GLU A 78 -37.39 3.50 11.17
CA GLU A 78 -38.07 4.20 10.07
C GLU A 78 -37.50 5.60 9.83
N MET A 79 -37.27 5.91 8.56
CA MET A 79 -37.13 7.27 8.07
C MET A 79 -38.43 7.72 7.42
N PHE A 80 -38.92 8.91 7.75
CA PHE A 80 -40.14 9.43 7.17
C PHE A 80 -40.08 10.94 6.91
N ILE A 81 -40.92 11.39 5.98
CA ILE A 81 -41.17 12.79 5.69
C ILE A 81 -42.67 12.97 5.47
N LEU A 82 -43.27 13.89 6.22
CA LEU A 82 -44.71 14.17 6.17
C LEU A 82 -44.96 15.36 5.24
N ASN A 83 -46.12 15.40 4.57
CA ASN A 83 -46.54 16.47 3.65
C ASN A 83 -45.50 16.82 2.58
N ALA A 84 -44.74 15.82 2.09
CA ALA A 84 -43.70 16.02 1.11
C ALA A 84 -44.29 16.33 -0.27
N VAL A 85 -43.77 17.37 -0.92
CA VAL A 85 -44.11 17.70 -2.31
C VAL A 85 -43.25 16.86 -3.26
N LYS A 86 -43.86 15.91 -3.97
CA LYS A 86 -43.19 15.05 -4.97
C LYS A 86 -43.88 15.15 -6.32
N LYS A 87 -43.63 16.26 -7.03
CA LYS A 87 -44.28 16.60 -8.32
C LYS A 87 -44.17 15.53 -9.41
N ARG A 88 -43.13 14.68 -9.35
CA ARG A 88 -42.97 13.54 -10.28
C ARG A 88 -43.98 12.42 -10.03
N ILE A 89 -44.47 12.28 -8.80
CA ILE A 89 -45.40 11.24 -8.36
C ILE A 89 -46.83 11.78 -8.33
N THR A 90 -47.04 12.97 -7.77
CA THR A 90 -48.36 13.60 -7.66
C THR A 90 -48.27 15.11 -7.43
N SER A 91 -49.35 15.83 -7.75
CA SER A 91 -49.51 17.26 -7.48
C SER A 91 -49.82 17.57 -6.01
N GLU A 92 -50.35 16.59 -5.26
CA GLU A 92 -50.73 16.76 -3.85
C GLU A 92 -49.57 16.39 -2.90
N PRO A 93 -49.51 16.96 -1.69
CA PRO A 93 -48.57 16.51 -0.67
C PRO A 93 -48.82 15.05 -0.26
N ILE A 94 -47.74 14.28 -0.07
CA ILE A 94 -47.81 12.88 0.36
C ILE A 94 -46.90 12.64 1.57
N ASN A 95 -47.24 11.66 2.40
CA ASN A 95 -46.32 11.17 3.43
C ASN A 95 -45.51 10.01 2.85
N ILE A 96 -44.23 9.97 3.17
CA ILE A 96 -43.34 8.89 2.73
C ILE A 96 -42.72 8.28 3.97
N TYR A 97 -42.86 6.97 4.11
CA TYR A 97 -42.24 6.17 5.16
C TYR A 97 -41.29 5.19 4.50
N SER A 98 -40.17 4.90 5.16
CA SER A 98 -39.18 4.00 4.60
C SER A 98 -38.40 3.28 5.67
N ARG A 99 -38.01 2.05 5.35
CA ARG A 99 -37.09 1.21 6.12
C ARG A 99 -36.05 0.67 5.17
N PHE A 100 -34.85 0.44 5.66
CA PHE A 100 -33.83 -0.24 4.88
C PHE A 100 -33.13 -1.29 5.72
N TYR A 101 -32.77 -2.39 5.05
CA TYR A 101 -32.15 -3.55 5.68
C TYR A 101 -30.85 -3.87 4.98
N GLU A 102 -29.78 -4.05 5.74
CA GLU A 102 -28.54 -4.60 5.22
C GLU A 102 -28.72 -6.10 5.00
N THR A 103 -28.41 -6.56 3.78
CA THR A 103 -28.51 -7.95 3.35
C THR A 103 -27.17 -8.39 2.74
N PRO A 104 -26.92 -9.70 2.58
CA PRO A 104 -25.74 -10.18 1.87
C PRO A 104 -25.59 -9.65 0.43
N ASN A 105 -26.70 -9.23 -0.19
CA ASN A 105 -26.73 -8.75 -1.57
C ASN A 105 -26.65 -7.21 -1.68
N GLY A 106 -26.58 -6.49 -0.55
CA GLY A 106 -26.65 -5.03 -0.49
C GLY A 106 -27.79 -4.56 0.40
N ILE A 107 -28.35 -3.39 0.11
CA ILE A 107 -29.39 -2.79 0.94
C ILE A 107 -30.76 -2.98 0.29
N GLU A 108 -31.67 -3.63 1.01
CA GLU A 108 -33.09 -3.66 0.64
C GLU A 108 -33.76 -2.41 1.21
N LEU A 109 -34.28 -1.54 0.33
CA LEU A 109 -35.08 -0.39 0.72
C LEU A 109 -36.56 -0.72 0.52
N VAL A 110 -37.35 -0.49 1.57
CA VAL A 110 -38.81 -0.63 1.58
C VAL A 110 -39.43 0.75 1.77
N VAL A 111 -40.28 1.19 0.85
CA VAL A 111 -40.87 2.53 0.86
C VAL A 111 -42.39 2.47 0.72
N PHE A 112 -43.07 3.24 1.56
CA PHE A 112 -44.51 3.41 1.58
C PHE A 112 -44.84 4.85 1.21
N TYR A 113 -45.72 5.04 0.23
CA TYR A 113 -46.18 6.36 -0.20
C TYR A 113 -47.66 6.53 0.13
N GLN A 114 -47.97 7.40 1.08
CA GLN A 114 -49.32 7.63 1.58
C GLN A 114 -49.91 8.92 0.97
N THR A 115 -51.06 8.78 0.34
CA THR A 115 -51.93 9.88 -0.11
C THR A 115 -53.12 10.04 0.84
N LEU A 116 -53.96 11.04 0.61
CA LEU A 116 -55.24 11.21 1.33
C LEU A 116 -56.18 10.00 1.18
N ASN A 117 -56.07 9.27 0.05
CA ASN A 117 -56.95 8.14 -0.28
C ASN A 117 -56.35 6.78 0.10
N GLY A 118 -55.22 6.76 0.83
CA GLY A 118 -54.50 5.54 1.19
C GLY A 118 -53.13 5.43 0.54
N PHE A 119 -52.57 4.22 0.54
CA PHE A 119 -51.22 3.95 0.04
C PHE A 119 -51.22 3.68 -1.46
N ILE A 120 -50.29 4.33 -2.17
CA ILE A 120 -50.10 4.15 -3.61
C ILE A 120 -49.84 2.66 -3.90
N SER A 121 -50.54 2.12 -4.88
CA SER A 121 -50.35 0.76 -5.39
C SER A 121 -50.58 0.68 -6.89
N THR A 122 -50.03 -0.34 -7.55
CA THR A 122 -50.29 -0.57 -8.98
C THR A 122 -51.76 -0.83 -9.26
N GLU A 123 -52.48 -1.46 -8.32
CA GLU A 123 -53.91 -1.77 -8.44
C GLU A 123 -54.80 -0.53 -8.30
N GLY A 124 -54.50 0.36 -7.34
CA GLY A 124 -55.33 1.54 -7.04
C GLY A 124 -54.90 2.85 -7.71
N ASP A 125 -53.62 2.99 -8.06
CA ASP A 125 -53.01 4.26 -8.49
C ASP A 125 -51.98 4.04 -9.62
N HIS A 126 -52.37 3.39 -10.72
CA HIS A 126 -51.42 2.92 -11.75
C HIS A 126 -50.42 3.97 -12.25
N GLU A 127 -50.85 5.20 -12.52
CA GLU A 127 -49.97 6.28 -12.97
C GLU A 127 -48.97 6.70 -11.88
N LYS A 128 -49.42 6.90 -10.64
CA LYS A 128 -48.54 7.28 -9.53
C LYS A 128 -47.57 6.14 -9.17
N ALA A 129 -48.04 4.90 -9.20
CA ALA A 129 -47.21 3.72 -8.98
C ALA A 129 -46.11 3.60 -10.05
N SER A 130 -46.45 3.88 -11.32
CA SER A 130 -45.46 3.93 -12.40
C SER A 130 -44.41 5.02 -12.16
N ALA A 131 -44.83 6.21 -11.73
CA ALA A 131 -43.91 7.28 -11.37
C ALA A 131 -43.02 6.93 -10.17
N VAL A 132 -43.56 6.27 -9.14
CA VAL A 132 -42.78 5.76 -7.99
C VAL A 132 -41.72 4.78 -8.45
N LYS A 133 -42.09 3.81 -9.30
CA LYS A 133 -41.14 2.82 -9.86
C LYS A 133 -39.98 3.51 -10.56
N VAL A 134 -40.25 4.48 -11.44
CA VAL A 134 -39.21 5.26 -12.13
C VAL A 134 -38.29 5.99 -11.13
N VAL A 135 -38.86 6.69 -10.13
CA VAL A 135 -38.07 7.43 -9.14
C VAL A 135 -37.18 6.50 -8.30
N LEU A 136 -37.68 5.32 -7.93
CA LEU A 136 -36.92 4.34 -7.15
C LEU A 136 -35.87 3.62 -7.99
N THR A 137 -36.14 3.31 -9.26
CA THR A 137 -35.15 2.74 -10.19
C THR A 137 -33.99 3.70 -10.37
N GLU A 138 -34.26 4.97 -10.71
CA GLU A 138 -33.21 5.99 -10.87
C GLU A 138 -32.39 6.18 -9.59
N PHE A 139 -33.03 6.19 -8.41
CA PHE A 139 -32.31 6.29 -7.15
C PHE A 139 -31.43 5.06 -6.88
N GLY A 140 -31.94 3.85 -7.16
CA GLY A 140 -31.17 2.62 -7.01
C GLY A 140 -29.96 2.59 -7.96
N GLU A 141 -30.13 3.02 -9.20
CA GLU A 141 -29.06 3.12 -10.19
C GLU A 141 -28.02 4.17 -9.79
N GLU A 142 -28.44 5.33 -9.30
CA GLU A 142 -27.54 6.37 -8.78
C GLU A 142 -26.70 5.84 -7.61
N MET A 143 -27.33 5.14 -6.67
CA MET A 143 -26.64 4.57 -5.51
C MET A 143 -25.71 3.42 -5.89
N TYR A 144 -26.11 2.57 -6.85
CA TYR A 144 -25.23 1.54 -7.35
C TYR A 144 -24.02 2.13 -8.08
N ARG A 145 -24.25 3.13 -8.94
CA ARG A 145 -23.18 3.87 -9.62
C ARG A 145 -22.20 4.46 -8.61
N LEU A 146 -22.70 5.14 -7.58
CA LEU A 146 -21.87 5.71 -6.52
C LEU A 146 -21.02 4.65 -5.80
N ALA A 147 -21.61 3.50 -5.48
CA ALA A 147 -20.88 2.39 -4.85
C ALA A 147 -19.73 1.89 -5.73
N VAL A 148 -19.96 1.73 -7.03
CA VAL A 148 -18.95 1.28 -7.99
C VAL A 148 -17.89 2.36 -8.26
N GLU A 149 -18.25 3.63 -8.24
CA GLU A 149 -17.29 4.74 -8.30
C GLU A 149 -16.37 4.75 -7.08
N ASN A 150 -16.91 4.51 -5.89
CA ASN A 150 -16.14 4.39 -4.66
C ASN A 150 -15.21 3.15 -4.70
N GLU A 151 -15.70 1.99 -5.16
CA GLU A 151 -14.88 0.81 -5.43
C GLU A 151 -13.73 1.17 -6.38
N LEU A 152 -14.02 1.80 -7.53
CA LEU A 152 -13.01 2.22 -8.50
C LEU A 152 -11.97 3.16 -7.88
N SER A 153 -12.38 4.11 -7.05
CA SER A 153 -11.48 5.03 -6.35
C SER A 153 -10.55 4.29 -5.39
N ASN A 154 -11.09 3.32 -4.64
CA ASN A 154 -10.30 2.48 -3.73
C ASN A 154 -9.29 1.61 -4.48
N GLU A 155 -9.71 0.95 -5.57
CA GLU A 155 -8.83 0.10 -6.39
C GLU A 155 -7.70 0.92 -7.04
N ASN A 156 -7.97 2.14 -7.51
CA ASN A 156 -6.92 3.04 -8.03
C ASN A 156 -5.96 3.50 -6.92
N SER A 157 -6.46 3.71 -5.70
CA SER A 157 -5.63 4.07 -4.55
C SER A 157 -4.71 2.92 -4.14
N ALA A 158 -5.23 1.69 -4.16
CA ALA A 158 -4.45 0.46 -3.94
C ALA A 158 -3.35 0.30 -5.01
N LEU A 159 -3.70 0.46 -6.30
CA LEU A 159 -2.72 0.43 -7.39
C LEU A 159 -1.60 1.46 -7.17
N LYS A 160 -1.94 2.69 -6.81
CA LYS A 160 -0.95 3.75 -6.55
C LYS A 160 -0.03 3.42 -5.39
N SER A 161 -0.52 2.70 -4.37
CA SER A 161 0.31 2.21 -3.27
C SER A 161 1.31 1.15 -3.76
N LEU A 162 0.84 0.18 -4.54
CA LEU A 162 1.70 -0.86 -5.11
C LEU A 162 2.81 -0.29 -6.00
N GLU A 163 2.46 0.68 -6.85
CA GLU A 163 3.43 1.36 -7.73
C GLU A 163 4.49 2.15 -6.93
N LYS A 164 4.10 2.78 -5.82
CA LYS A 164 5.05 3.45 -4.91
C LYS A 164 5.99 2.47 -4.21
N ASP A 165 5.47 1.33 -3.78
CA ASP A 165 6.29 0.30 -3.14
C ASP A 165 7.33 -0.25 -4.14
N LEU A 166 6.93 -0.49 -5.40
CA LEU A 166 7.83 -0.90 -6.46
C LEU A 166 8.91 0.16 -6.73
N ASP A 167 8.53 1.45 -6.85
CA ASP A 167 9.49 2.56 -7.04
C ASP A 167 10.51 2.66 -5.89
N LYS A 168 10.06 2.45 -4.65
CA LYS A 168 10.96 2.39 -3.50
C LYS A 168 11.94 1.22 -3.60
N MET A 169 11.45 0.03 -3.98
CA MET A 169 12.30 -1.15 -4.17
C MET A 169 13.38 -0.91 -5.24
N ILE A 170 13.02 -0.24 -6.35
CA ILE A 170 13.95 0.13 -7.42
C ILE A 170 15.02 1.09 -6.89
N LYS A 171 14.62 2.13 -6.15
CA LYS A 171 15.57 3.10 -5.56
C LYS A 171 16.52 2.46 -4.54
N ASP A 172 16.01 1.54 -3.73
CA ASP A 172 16.84 0.79 -2.79
C ASP A 172 17.86 -0.09 -3.54
N ASN A 173 17.47 -0.70 -4.65
CA ASN A 173 18.36 -1.47 -5.53
C ASN A 173 19.48 -0.61 -6.14
N GLU A 174 19.12 0.55 -6.71
CA GLU A 174 20.10 1.51 -7.24
C GLU A 174 21.10 1.97 -6.18
N LYS A 175 20.63 2.18 -4.94
CA LYS A 175 21.50 2.53 -3.81
C LYS A 175 22.46 1.39 -3.47
N MET A 176 22.00 0.14 -3.47
CA MET A 176 22.86 -1.03 -3.24
C MET A 176 23.97 -1.13 -4.30
N HIS A 177 23.66 -0.87 -5.57
CA HIS A 177 24.67 -0.81 -6.63
C HIS A 177 25.69 0.32 -6.42
N LYS A 178 25.25 1.50 -5.97
CA LYS A 178 26.14 2.62 -5.64
C LYS A 178 27.04 2.29 -4.44
N ASP A 179 26.50 1.62 -3.42
CA ASP A 179 27.28 1.15 -2.26
C ASP A 179 28.39 0.20 -2.72
N ILE A 180 28.08 -0.80 -3.55
CA ILE A 180 29.06 -1.76 -4.11
C ILE A 180 30.18 -1.01 -4.85
N SER A 181 29.83 -0.13 -5.79
CA SER A 181 30.82 0.64 -6.55
C SER A 181 31.70 1.51 -5.65
N SER A 182 31.15 2.03 -4.54
CA SER A 182 31.93 2.78 -3.56
C SER A 182 32.92 1.89 -2.81
N PHE A 183 32.49 0.71 -2.37
CA PHE A 183 33.36 -0.25 -1.68
C PHE A 183 34.47 -0.78 -2.61
N GLU A 184 34.17 -1.06 -3.87
CA GLU A 184 35.16 -1.48 -4.86
C GLU A 184 36.27 -0.43 -5.06
N ARG A 185 35.89 0.86 -5.15
CA ARG A 185 36.88 1.96 -5.23
C ARG A 185 37.73 2.08 -3.97
N GLU A 186 37.12 1.88 -2.80
CA GLU A 186 37.85 1.92 -1.54
C GLU A 186 38.85 0.75 -1.43
N ILE A 187 38.44 -0.45 -1.82
CA ILE A 187 39.33 -1.62 -1.93
C ILE A 187 40.52 -1.31 -2.84
N GLU A 188 40.28 -0.72 -4.01
CA GLU A 188 41.36 -0.38 -4.95
C GLU A 188 42.35 0.63 -4.37
N ARG A 189 41.86 1.67 -3.69
CA ARG A 189 42.73 2.63 -2.99
C ARG A 189 43.54 1.94 -1.89
N THR A 190 42.90 1.11 -1.06
CA THR A 190 43.60 0.38 0.01
C THR A 190 44.65 -0.59 -0.54
N LYS A 191 44.41 -1.21 -1.71
CA LYS A 191 45.44 -2.02 -2.39
C LYS A 191 46.67 -1.21 -2.81
N GLN A 192 46.48 0.03 -3.26
CA GLN A 192 47.59 0.93 -3.58
C GLN A 192 48.37 1.32 -2.32
N GLU A 193 47.68 1.66 -1.23
CA GLU A 193 48.30 1.95 0.07
C GLU A 193 49.10 0.75 0.63
N ILE A 194 48.60 -0.48 0.45
CA ILE A 194 49.31 -1.71 0.82
C ILE A 194 50.61 -1.83 0.01
N ALA A 195 50.59 -1.56 -1.29
CA ALA A 195 51.77 -1.63 -2.14
C ALA A 195 52.85 -0.62 -1.73
N GLU A 196 52.45 0.63 -1.44
CA GLU A 196 53.35 1.66 -0.90
C GLU A 196 53.94 1.24 0.45
N ASN A 197 53.10 0.76 1.37
CA ASN A 197 53.52 0.29 2.68
C ASN A 197 54.52 -0.88 2.60
N LEU A 198 54.33 -1.82 1.67
CA LEU A 198 55.28 -2.92 1.42
C LEU A 198 56.64 -2.38 0.94
N GLY A 199 56.65 -1.38 0.06
CA GLY A 199 57.88 -0.71 -0.39
C GLY A 199 58.63 -0.03 0.77
N ASP A 200 57.90 0.61 1.68
CA ASP A 200 58.47 1.22 2.89
C ASP A 200 59.04 0.18 3.87
N GLN A 201 58.34 -0.95 4.04
CA GLN A 201 58.84 -2.08 4.83
C GLN A 201 60.14 -2.64 4.26
N GLU A 202 60.24 -2.76 2.93
CA GLU A 202 61.45 -3.24 2.27
C GLU A 202 62.62 -2.27 2.45
N ARG A 203 62.36 -0.96 2.30
CA ARG A 203 63.37 0.08 2.58
C ARG A 203 63.87 0.02 4.02
N LEU A 204 62.97 -0.03 5.00
CA LEU A 204 63.35 -0.17 6.41
C LEU A 204 64.11 -1.47 6.69
N SER A 205 63.77 -2.57 5.99
CA SER A 205 64.49 -3.83 6.13
C SER A 205 65.95 -3.69 5.67
N ARG A 206 66.20 -2.96 4.57
CA ARG A 206 67.56 -2.62 4.12
C ARG A 206 68.29 -1.73 5.12
N ASP A 207 67.63 -0.69 5.63
CA ASP A 207 68.22 0.24 6.60
C ASP A 207 68.61 -0.47 7.92
N ILE A 208 67.76 -1.40 8.37
CA ILE A 208 68.04 -2.27 9.53
C ILE A 208 69.28 -3.13 9.28
N GLU A 209 69.41 -3.73 8.10
CA GLU A 209 70.56 -4.57 7.77
C GLU A 209 71.86 -3.76 7.73
N ILE A 210 71.85 -2.60 7.07
CA ILE A 210 72.98 -1.66 7.06
C ILE A 210 73.35 -1.25 8.49
N GLN A 211 72.36 -0.95 9.34
CA GLN A 211 72.59 -0.53 10.71
C GLN A 211 73.17 -1.67 11.58
N LYS A 212 72.78 -2.92 11.34
CA LYS A 212 73.39 -4.11 11.97
C LYS A 212 74.85 -4.27 11.56
N GLU A 213 75.19 -4.05 10.29
CA GLU A 213 76.58 -4.06 9.85
C GLU A 213 77.41 -2.96 10.53
N VAL A 214 76.84 -1.75 10.69
CA VAL A 214 77.51 -0.65 11.41
C VAL A 214 77.84 -1.10 12.83
N LEU A 215 76.86 -1.65 13.57
CA LEU A 215 77.07 -2.17 14.93
C LEU A 215 78.18 -3.23 14.99
N HIS A 216 78.20 -4.15 14.02
CA HIS A 216 79.25 -5.17 13.94
C HIS A 216 80.65 -4.57 13.73
N ARG A 217 80.77 -3.52 12.90
CA ARG A 217 82.06 -2.86 12.62
C ARG A 217 82.58 -2.05 13.80
N ILE A 218 81.71 -1.55 14.68
CA ILE A 218 82.08 -0.73 15.83
C ILE A 218 82.15 -1.52 17.15
N ALA A 219 82.20 -2.86 17.12
CA ALA A 219 82.15 -3.70 18.31
C ALA A 219 83.25 -3.44 19.37
N GLY A 220 84.35 -2.75 19.01
CA GLY A 220 85.41 -2.30 19.93
C GLY A 220 85.32 -0.83 20.37
N ALA A 221 84.23 -0.14 20.05
CA ALA A 221 83.99 1.27 20.39
C ALA A 221 83.61 1.48 21.87
N THR A 222 83.47 2.74 22.30
CA THR A 222 83.03 3.04 23.67
C THR A 222 81.58 2.60 23.89
N GLU A 223 81.23 2.29 25.14
CA GLU A 223 79.88 1.86 25.53
C GLU A 223 78.79 2.86 25.10
N GLU A 224 79.07 4.16 25.24
CA GLU A 224 78.18 5.23 24.80
C GLU A 224 77.92 5.22 23.28
N GLN A 225 78.95 4.93 22.47
CA GLN A 225 78.83 4.86 21.01
C GLN A 225 77.99 3.65 20.57
N LEU A 226 78.15 2.52 21.26
CA LEU A 226 77.34 1.32 21.02
C LEU A 226 75.87 1.56 21.38
N GLU A 227 75.59 2.20 22.52
CA GLU A 227 74.22 2.48 22.96
C GLU A 227 73.47 3.38 21.98
N VAL A 228 74.12 4.41 21.44
CA VAL A 228 73.50 5.32 20.45
C VAL A 228 73.11 4.58 19.18
N GLN A 229 73.99 3.73 18.64
CA GLN A 229 73.70 2.95 17.42
C GLN A 229 72.65 1.87 17.66
N GLN A 230 72.62 1.27 18.86
CA GLN A 230 71.60 0.31 19.24
C GLN A 230 70.22 0.98 19.32
N LYS A 231 70.11 2.15 19.96
CA LYS A 231 68.83 2.91 20.00
C LYS A 231 68.31 3.26 18.61
N LYS A 232 69.21 3.54 17.66
CA LYS A 232 68.85 3.78 16.26
C LYS A 232 68.30 2.53 15.59
N LEU A 233 68.95 1.38 15.77
CA LEU A 233 68.45 0.08 15.30
C LEU A 233 67.07 -0.22 15.88
N ASP A 234 66.90 -0.08 17.20
CA ASP A 234 65.62 -0.30 17.88
C ASP A 234 64.52 0.66 17.39
N GLY A 235 64.89 1.87 16.96
CA GLY A 235 63.98 2.82 16.30
C GLY A 235 63.47 2.27 14.96
N LEU A 236 64.38 1.85 14.09
CA LEU A 236 64.06 1.30 12.77
C LEU A 236 63.19 0.03 12.89
N GLU A 237 63.53 -0.88 13.80
CA GLU A 237 62.74 -2.09 14.04
C GLU A 237 61.33 -1.79 14.56
N ARG A 238 61.19 -0.80 15.45
CA ARG A 238 59.88 -0.33 15.92
C ARG A 238 59.04 0.25 14.80
N ASP A 239 59.62 1.06 13.93
CA ASP A 239 58.90 1.67 12.81
C ASP A 239 58.49 0.62 11.77
N ARG A 240 59.37 -0.34 11.46
CA ARG A 240 59.02 -1.49 10.61
C ARG A 240 57.85 -2.28 11.18
N LYS A 241 57.86 -2.54 12.50
CA LYS A 241 56.76 -3.23 13.19
C LYS A 241 55.44 -2.45 13.11
N LYS A 242 55.48 -1.11 13.14
CA LYS A 242 54.26 -0.29 12.95
C LYS A 242 53.72 -0.43 11.53
N LEU A 243 54.59 -0.41 10.51
CA LEU A 243 54.17 -0.60 9.11
C LEU A 243 53.51 -1.97 8.90
N ILE A 244 54.10 -3.05 9.44
CA ILE A 244 53.52 -4.40 9.39
C ILE A 244 52.12 -4.41 9.99
N LYS A 245 51.95 -3.83 11.19
CA LYS A 245 50.64 -3.75 11.85
C LYS A 245 49.63 -2.89 11.08
N GLN A 246 50.07 -1.86 10.36
CA GLN A 246 49.20 -1.07 9.51
C GLN A 246 48.75 -1.88 8.29
N ASN A 247 49.66 -2.62 7.66
CA ASN A 247 49.39 -3.50 6.54
C ASN A 247 48.38 -4.60 6.90
N GLU A 248 48.57 -5.26 8.05
CA GLU A 248 47.62 -6.26 8.58
C GLU A 248 46.20 -5.67 8.75
N LYS A 249 46.09 -4.43 9.24
CA LYS A 249 44.79 -3.75 9.37
C LYS A 249 44.16 -3.45 8.01
N MET A 250 44.95 -2.97 7.05
CA MET A 250 44.46 -2.71 5.69
C MET A 250 43.90 -3.97 5.02
N HIS A 251 44.53 -5.14 5.24
CA HIS A 251 43.98 -6.42 4.77
C HIS A 251 42.64 -6.76 5.42
N VAL A 252 42.52 -6.58 6.74
CA VAL A 252 41.24 -6.78 7.45
C VAL A 252 40.16 -5.81 6.95
N ASP A 253 40.53 -4.57 6.62
CA ASP A 253 39.60 -3.58 6.06
C ASP A 253 39.08 -4.01 4.68
N ILE A 254 39.95 -4.55 3.81
CA ILE A 254 39.54 -5.15 2.53
C ILE A 254 38.57 -6.30 2.75
N ASP A 255 38.88 -7.26 3.62
CA ASP A 255 38.02 -8.41 3.90
C ASP A 255 36.61 -7.97 4.36
N ASN A 256 36.55 -6.93 5.20
CA ASN A 256 35.30 -6.33 5.66
C ASN A 256 34.51 -5.66 4.54
N LEU A 257 35.18 -4.94 3.63
CA LEU A 257 34.54 -4.32 2.46
C LEU A 257 34.01 -5.39 1.49
N GLU A 258 34.77 -6.45 1.22
CA GLU A 258 34.33 -7.57 0.41
C GLU A 258 33.13 -8.29 1.02
N ALA A 259 33.09 -8.44 2.36
CA ALA A 259 31.92 -8.97 3.04
C ALA A 259 30.67 -8.10 2.84
N LYS A 260 30.81 -6.77 2.93
CA LYS A 260 29.71 -5.83 2.65
C LYS A 260 29.24 -5.91 1.20
N ILE A 261 30.15 -6.10 0.23
CA ILE A 261 29.79 -6.30 -1.18
C ILE A 261 28.93 -7.56 -1.32
N ARG A 262 29.37 -8.71 -0.77
CA ARG A 262 28.59 -9.96 -0.81
C ARG A 262 27.22 -9.81 -0.16
N ASP A 263 27.12 -9.07 0.93
CA ASP A 263 25.83 -8.78 1.56
C ASP A 263 24.91 -7.97 0.63
N ARG A 264 25.44 -6.93 -0.02
CA ARG A 264 24.68 -6.12 -0.99
C ARG A 264 24.26 -6.90 -2.23
N GLU A 265 25.11 -7.78 -2.75
CA GLU A 265 24.76 -8.65 -3.88
C GLU A 265 23.59 -9.57 -3.54
N ARG A 266 23.59 -10.15 -2.33
CA ARG A 266 22.46 -10.97 -1.85
C ARG A 266 21.19 -10.14 -1.69
N ASP A 267 21.29 -8.94 -1.15
CA ASP A 267 20.16 -8.02 -1.01
C ASP A 267 19.58 -7.63 -2.38
N ILE A 268 20.41 -7.39 -3.39
CA ILE A 268 20.00 -7.08 -4.77
C ILE A 268 19.23 -8.25 -5.38
N VAL A 269 19.72 -9.49 -5.25
CA VAL A 269 19.02 -10.68 -5.78
C VAL A 269 17.63 -10.79 -5.18
N LYS A 270 17.54 -10.68 -3.85
CA LYS A 270 16.25 -10.73 -3.13
C LYS A 270 15.32 -9.59 -3.56
N ASN A 271 15.83 -8.36 -3.63
CA ASN A 271 15.05 -7.20 -4.04
C ASN A 271 14.53 -7.36 -5.49
N ASN A 272 15.33 -7.90 -6.41
CA ASN A 272 14.91 -8.18 -7.78
C ASN A 272 13.77 -9.22 -7.85
N GLU A 273 13.79 -10.24 -6.98
CA GLU A 273 12.68 -11.20 -6.87
C GLU A 273 11.41 -10.54 -6.33
N GLU A 274 11.52 -9.71 -5.29
CA GLU A 274 10.39 -8.96 -4.72
C GLU A 274 9.77 -7.99 -5.75
N GLN A 275 10.58 -7.30 -6.55
CA GLN A 275 10.10 -6.43 -7.64
C GLN A 275 9.30 -7.20 -8.70
N LYS A 276 9.71 -8.42 -9.06
CA LYS A 276 8.98 -9.27 -10.02
C LYS A 276 7.61 -9.64 -9.47
N LEU A 277 7.54 -10.07 -8.22
CA LEU A 277 6.27 -10.40 -7.56
C LEU A 277 5.35 -9.17 -7.48
N LYS A 278 5.90 -8.01 -7.10
CA LYS A 278 5.15 -6.75 -7.05
C LYS A 278 4.61 -6.32 -8.41
N THR A 279 5.37 -6.56 -9.49
CA THR A 279 4.93 -6.28 -10.86
C THR A 279 3.75 -7.16 -11.30
N ILE A 280 3.72 -8.42 -10.87
CA ILE A 280 2.59 -9.33 -11.11
C ILE A 280 1.35 -8.82 -10.36
N GLU A 281 1.51 -8.42 -9.10
CA GLU A 281 0.43 -7.85 -8.29
C GLU A 281 -0.16 -6.57 -8.92
N ILE A 282 0.70 -5.66 -9.41
CA ILE A 282 0.28 -4.45 -10.15
C ILE A 282 -0.51 -4.82 -11.41
N THR A 283 -0.08 -5.84 -12.16
CA THR A 283 -0.78 -6.30 -13.36
C THR A 283 -2.17 -6.82 -13.01
N SER A 284 -2.27 -7.67 -11.99
CA SER A 284 -3.55 -8.19 -11.49
C SER A 284 -4.47 -7.04 -11.03
N GLN A 285 -3.93 -6.06 -10.31
CA GLN A 285 -4.70 -4.91 -9.84
C GLN A 285 -5.26 -4.06 -11.00
N LYS A 286 -4.50 -3.92 -12.09
CA LYS A 286 -4.95 -3.23 -13.32
C LYS A 286 -6.12 -3.96 -13.98
N GLU A 287 -6.14 -5.30 -13.94
CA GLU A 287 -7.26 -6.09 -14.44
C GLU A 287 -8.52 -5.92 -13.58
N VAL A 288 -8.38 -5.88 -12.25
CA VAL A 288 -9.48 -5.57 -11.33
C VAL A 288 -10.08 -4.20 -11.69
N ILE A 289 -9.26 -3.16 -11.80
CA ILE A 289 -9.69 -1.82 -12.20
C ILE A 289 -10.41 -1.82 -13.55
N LEU A 290 -9.91 -2.59 -14.52
CA LEU A 290 -10.56 -2.72 -15.83
C LEU A 290 -11.96 -3.33 -15.71
N ASN A 291 -12.13 -4.35 -14.86
CA ASN A 291 -13.42 -4.99 -14.62
C ASN A 291 -14.39 -4.06 -13.89
N VAL A 292 -13.94 -3.30 -12.90
CA VAL A 292 -14.76 -2.27 -12.23
C VAL A 292 -15.18 -1.17 -13.21
N LYS A 293 -14.29 -0.74 -14.11
CA LYS A 293 -14.64 0.21 -15.18
C LYS A 293 -15.68 -0.35 -16.15
N LYS A 294 -15.63 -1.65 -16.47
CA LYS A 294 -16.66 -2.31 -17.27
C LYS A 294 -18.00 -2.36 -16.53
N LYS A 295 -18.00 -2.74 -15.25
CA LYS A 295 -19.16 -2.71 -14.34
C LYS A 295 -19.83 -1.33 -14.37
N LEU A 296 -19.05 -0.27 -14.16
CA LEU A 296 -19.55 1.11 -14.11
C LEU A 296 -20.20 1.55 -15.43
N LYS A 297 -19.69 1.10 -16.58
CA LYS A 297 -20.26 1.40 -17.90
C LYS A 297 -21.55 0.63 -18.21
N SER A 298 -21.79 -0.48 -17.53
CA SER A 298 -23.00 -1.29 -17.71
C SER A 298 -24.16 -0.86 -16.80
N ILE A 299 -23.91 0.05 -15.85
CA ILE A 299 -24.92 0.77 -15.07
C ILE A 299 -25.28 2.04 -15.81
#